data_AF-A0A920LL90-F1
#
_entry.id   AF-A0A920LL90-F1
#
_cell.length_a   1.000
_cell.length_b   1.000
_cell.length_c   1.000
_cell.angle_alpha   90.00
_cell.angle_beta   90.00
_cell.angle_gamma   90.00
#
_symmetry.space_group_name_H-M   'P 1'
#
loop_
_entity.id
_entity.type
_entity.pdbx_description
1 polymer ?
#
loop_
_entity_poly.entity_id
_entity_poly.type
_entity_poly.pdbx_seq_one_letter_code
_entity_poly.pdbx_strand_id
1 'polypeptide(L)'
;MDSEFQENNNDIIHLSGMYENWFLDYASYVILERAVPHINDGLKPVQRRILHSLREMHDGRYHKVANVIGHTMKYHPHGDASIGDAMVQIGQKDLLLDMQGNWGNIYTGDKSAAARYIEVRLTQFALDVVFNSKITEWNSSYDGRGKEPQTLPVKFPLLLIHGVEGIAVGLSTKILPHNFNELIDASIKVLKGVKPRIYPDFITGGTADFSDYNDGKRGGKIRVRAKIHQNDKTTLKITELPFTTTTTSLISSILKANDKGKIKVKKVEDNTAENVEILVNIPAGISPEKL
;
A
#
# COMPACT_ATOMS: atom_id res chain seq x y z
N MET A 1 -61.50 -30.25 -2.18
CA MET A 1 -61.04 -30.50 -0.80
C MET A 1 -59.63 -29.97 -0.74
N ASP A 2 -59.56 -28.75 -0.25
CA ASP A 2 -58.37 -27.94 -0.12
C ASP A 2 -57.41 -28.56 0.88
N SER A 3 -56.15 -28.75 0.47
CA SER A 3 -55.05 -29.03 1.41
C SER A 3 -54.27 -27.73 1.59
N GLU A 4 -54.54 -27.07 2.71
CA GLU A 4 -53.87 -25.87 3.20
C GLU A 4 -52.34 -26.06 3.23
N PHE A 5 -51.62 -25.14 2.60
CA PHE A 5 -50.22 -24.89 2.94
C PHE A 5 -50.17 -24.25 4.33
N GLN A 6 -49.83 -25.05 5.35
CA GLN A 6 -49.45 -24.51 6.66
C GLN A 6 -48.06 -23.88 6.58
N GLU A 7 -48.02 -22.55 6.45
CA GLU A 7 -46.84 -21.77 6.84
C GLU A 7 -46.68 -21.83 8.36
N ASN A 8 -45.82 -22.74 8.85
CA ASN A 8 -45.29 -22.66 10.21
C ASN A 8 -44.24 -21.56 10.28
N ASN A 9 -44.69 -20.31 10.34
CA ASN A 9 -43.86 -19.11 10.36
C ASN A 9 -43.79 -18.55 11.80
N ASN A 10 -43.11 -19.24 12.71
CA ASN A 10 -42.93 -18.77 14.09
C ASN A 10 -41.61 -19.25 14.73
N ASP A 11 -40.51 -19.21 13.99
CA ASP A 11 -39.20 -19.10 14.64
C ASP A 11 -39.08 -17.66 15.15
N ILE A 12 -39.20 -17.47 16.47
CA ILE A 12 -38.85 -16.20 17.12
C ILE A 12 -37.34 -16.05 16.97
N ILE A 13 -36.91 -15.36 15.91
CA ILE A 13 -35.51 -15.10 15.69
C ILE A 13 -35.07 -14.04 16.70
N HIS A 14 -34.29 -14.46 17.70
CA HIS A 14 -33.74 -13.54 18.69
C HIS A 14 -32.80 -12.53 18.02
N LEU A 15 -33.01 -11.24 18.32
CA LEU A 15 -32.19 -10.14 17.80
C LEU A 15 -30.69 -10.35 18.06
N SER A 16 -30.33 -10.94 19.20
CA SER A 16 -28.95 -11.28 19.55
C SER A 16 -28.33 -12.27 18.58
N GLY A 17 -29.07 -13.31 18.17
CA GLY A 17 -28.61 -14.31 17.22
C GLY A 17 -28.48 -13.77 15.79
N MET A 18 -29.41 -12.88 15.38
CA MET A 18 -29.27 -12.17 14.09
C MET A 18 -28.02 -11.30 14.08
N TYR A 19 -27.80 -10.52 15.14
CA TYR A 19 -26.63 -9.65 15.25
C TYR A 19 -25.32 -10.43 15.24
N GLU A 20 -25.25 -11.53 15.99
CA GLU A 20 -24.07 -12.40 16.02
C GLU A 20 -23.75 -12.94 14.62
N ASN A 21 -24.73 -13.55 13.95
CA ASN A 21 -24.52 -14.14 12.62
C ASN A 21 -24.15 -13.09 11.57
N TRP A 22 -24.89 -11.98 11.48
CA TRP A 22 -24.60 -10.93 10.51
C TRP A 22 -23.26 -10.25 10.77
N PHE A 23 -22.90 -10.05 12.05
CA PHE A 23 -21.61 -9.49 12.41
C PHE A 23 -20.48 -10.45 12.06
N LEU A 24 -20.63 -11.76 12.30
CA LEU A 24 -19.64 -12.77 11.95
C LEU A 24 -19.45 -12.87 10.44
N ASP A 25 -20.52 -12.85 9.65
CA ASP A 25 -20.44 -12.87 8.19
C ASP A 25 -19.72 -11.63 7.66
N TYR A 26 -20.11 -10.45 8.14
CA TYR A 26 -19.47 -9.19 7.79
C TYR A 26 -17.99 -9.16 8.20
N ALA A 27 -17.67 -9.59 9.42
CA ALA A 27 -16.31 -9.63 9.93
C ALA A 27 -15.43 -10.58 9.11
N SER A 28 -15.94 -11.78 8.82
CA SER A 28 -15.25 -12.79 8.00
C SER A 28 -14.97 -12.26 6.60
N TYR A 29 -15.97 -11.65 5.96
CA TYR A 29 -15.82 -11.02 4.65
C TYR A 29 -14.76 -9.90 4.67
N VAL A 30 -14.82 -8.98 5.64
CA VAL A 30 -13.87 -7.86 5.72
C VAL A 30 -12.44 -8.35 5.96
N ILE A 31 -12.26 -9.41 6.75
CA ILE A 31 -10.95 -9.99 7.04
C ILE A 31 -10.37 -10.67 5.79
N LEU A 32 -11.13 -11.60 5.19
CA LEU A 32 -10.64 -12.48 4.12
C LEU A 32 -10.65 -11.79 2.75
N GLU A 33 -11.69 -11.02 2.45
CA GLU A 33 -11.96 -10.50 1.10
C GLU A 33 -11.62 -9.01 0.93
N ARG A 34 -11.03 -8.36 1.94
CA ARG A 34 -10.71 -6.92 1.85
C ARG A 34 -9.40 -6.49 2.50
N ALA A 35 -9.26 -6.74 3.79
CA ALA A 35 -8.28 -6.02 4.60
C ALA A 35 -6.88 -6.66 4.61
N VAL A 36 -6.80 -7.99 4.54
CA VAL A 36 -5.55 -8.75 4.71
C VAL A 36 -5.11 -9.29 3.35
N PRO A 37 -3.82 -9.15 2.97
CA PRO A 37 -3.32 -9.77 1.74
C PRO A 37 -3.20 -11.28 1.88
N HIS A 38 -3.24 -11.99 0.77
CA HIS A 38 -2.98 -13.42 0.77
C HIS A 38 -1.47 -13.69 0.87
N ILE A 39 -1.04 -14.69 1.65
CA ILE A 39 0.39 -14.96 1.89
C ILE A 39 1.15 -15.38 0.62
N ASN A 40 0.48 -16.12 -0.28
CA ASN A 40 1.11 -16.66 -1.50
C ASN A 40 1.47 -15.60 -2.55
N ASP A 41 0.73 -14.50 -2.63
CA ASP A 41 0.97 -13.45 -3.64
C ASP A 41 1.24 -12.07 -3.03
N GLY A 42 0.94 -11.88 -1.75
CA GLY A 42 1.10 -10.61 -1.06
C GLY A 42 0.08 -9.54 -1.43
N LEU A 43 -1.02 -9.90 -2.12
CA LEU A 43 -1.98 -8.96 -2.67
C LEU A 43 -3.32 -9.03 -1.95
N LYS A 44 -3.97 -7.87 -1.83
CA LYS A 44 -5.40 -7.77 -1.50
C LYS A 44 -6.25 -8.13 -2.72
N PRO A 45 -7.51 -8.55 -2.55
CA PRO A 45 -8.36 -8.95 -3.68
C PRO A 45 -8.51 -7.89 -4.77
N VAL A 46 -8.67 -6.62 -4.41
CA VAL A 46 -8.73 -5.51 -5.39
C VAL A 46 -7.46 -5.41 -6.23
N GLN A 47 -6.29 -5.56 -5.61
CA GLN A 47 -4.99 -5.47 -6.27
C GLN A 47 -4.78 -6.65 -7.23
N ARG A 48 -5.17 -7.85 -6.81
CA ARG A 48 -5.13 -9.06 -7.64
C ARG A 48 -6.02 -8.92 -8.87
N ARG A 49 -7.25 -8.44 -8.70
CA ARG A 49 -8.22 -8.24 -9.78
C ARG A 49 -7.80 -7.16 -10.78
N ILE A 50 -7.13 -6.10 -10.32
CA ILE A 50 -6.50 -5.09 -11.18
C ILE A 50 -5.42 -5.72 -12.06
N LEU A 51 -4.49 -6.47 -11.45
CA LEU A 51 -3.41 -7.12 -12.19
C LEU A 51 -3.94 -8.18 -13.16
N HIS A 52 -4.97 -8.93 -12.77
CA HIS A 52 -5.64 -9.87 -13.66
C HIS A 52 -6.28 -9.17 -14.87
N SER A 53 -7.01 -8.07 -14.64
CA SER A 53 -7.63 -7.30 -15.73
C SER A 53 -6.59 -6.72 -16.68
N LEU A 54 -5.49 -6.17 -16.16
CA LEU A 54 -4.38 -5.70 -16.96
C LEU A 54 -3.75 -6.83 -17.78
N ARG A 55 -3.68 -8.05 -17.24
CA ARG A 55 -3.13 -9.21 -17.95
C ARG A 55 -4.05 -9.65 -19.09
N GLU A 56 -5.37 -9.62 -18.92
CA GLU A 56 -6.32 -9.95 -19.98
C GLU A 56 -6.33 -8.91 -21.10
N MET A 57 -6.18 -7.64 -20.75
CA MET A 57 -6.14 -6.54 -21.72
C MET A 57 -4.78 -6.37 -22.41
N HIS A 58 -3.74 -7.04 -21.91
CA HIS A 58 -2.36 -6.78 -22.30
C HIS A 58 -2.10 -7.01 -23.80
N ASP A 59 -1.78 -5.92 -24.50
CA ASP A 59 -1.38 -5.90 -25.92
C ASP A 59 -0.01 -5.20 -26.14
N GLY A 60 0.70 -4.89 -25.07
CA GLY A 60 1.98 -4.17 -25.05
C GLY A 60 1.87 -2.63 -25.07
N ARG A 61 0.68 -2.08 -25.27
CA ARG A 61 0.44 -0.62 -25.28
C ARG A 61 -0.05 -0.13 -23.93
N TYR A 62 -0.05 1.19 -23.76
CA TYR A 62 -0.67 1.82 -22.59
C TYR A 62 -2.19 1.80 -22.72
N HIS A 63 -2.86 1.48 -21.62
CA HIS A 63 -4.31 1.57 -21.51
C HIS A 63 -4.70 2.73 -20.61
N LYS A 64 -5.77 3.46 -20.99
CA LYS A 64 -6.40 4.45 -20.12
C LYS A 64 -6.81 3.78 -18.80
N VAL A 65 -6.44 4.37 -17.66
CA VAL A 65 -6.78 3.81 -16.34
C VAL A 65 -8.30 3.68 -16.16
N ALA A 66 -9.08 4.61 -16.70
CA ALA A 66 -10.54 4.51 -16.71
C ALA A 66 -11.06 3.21 -17.38
N ASN A 67 -10.40 2.75 -18.45
CA ASN A 67 -10.76 1.49 -19.12
C ASN A 67 -10.40 0.28 -18.25
N VAL A 68 -9.22 0.29 -17.63
CA VAL A 68 -8.78 -0.79 -16.73
C VAL A 68 -9.68 -0.89 -15.49
N ILE A 69 -10.12 0.24 -14.93
CA ILE A 69 -11.10 0.28 -13.83
C ILE A 69 -12.41 -0.37 -14.27
N GLY A 70 -12.98 0.04 -15.41
CA GLY A 70 -14.21 -0.53 -15.95
C GLY A 70 -14.09 -2.03 -16.24
N HIS A 71 -12.92 -2.48 -16.71
CA HIS A 71 -12.65 -3.91 -16.91
C HIS A 71 -12.58 -4.67 -15.57
N THR A 72 -11.94 -4.08 -14.56
CA THR A 72 -11.78 -4.68 -13.23
C THR A 72 -13.11 -4.85 -12.51
N MET A 73 -14.11 -4.02 -12.82
CA MET A 73 -15.46 -4.15 -12.25
C MET A 73 -16.15 -5.47 -12.60
N LYS A 74 -15.72 -6.17 -13.66
CA LYS A 74 -16.19 -7.55 -13.95
C LYS A 74 -15.87 -8.53 -12.83
N TYR A 75 -14.82 -8.26 -12.06
CA TYR A 75 -14.34 -9.10 -10.97
C TYR A 75 -14.52 -8.44 -9.59
N HIS A 76 -14.57 -7.10 -9.54
CA HIS A 76 -14.64 -6.35 -8.29
C HIS A 76 -15.95 -5.53 -8.22
N PRO A 77 -17.00 -6.04 -7.53
CA PRO A 77 -18.32 -5.40 -7.46
C PRO A 77 -18.35 -4.24 -6.45
N HIS A 78 -17.36 -3.34 -6.52
CA HIS A 78 -17.22 -2.17 -5.65
C HIS A 78 -16.91 -0.91 -6.48
N GLY A 79 -16.99 0.26 -5.85
CA GLY A 79 -16.88 1.55 -6.53
C GLY A 79 -15.58 1.74 -7.32
N ASP A 80 -15.68 2.43 -8.45
CA ASP A 80 -14.57 2.85 -9.33
C ASP A 80 -13.45 3.56 -8.56
N ALA A 81 -13.81 4.43 -7.62
CA ALA A 81 -12.86 5.17 -6.80
C ALA A 81 -11.92 4.24 -6.03
N SER A 82 -12.45 3.17 -5.44
CA SER A 82 -11.64 2.21 -4.66
C SER A 82 -10.66 1.42 -5.52
N ILE A 83 -11.05 1.09 -6.75
CA ILE A 83 -10.19 0.41 -7.73
C ILE A 83 -9.12 1.38 -8.24
N GLY A 84 -9.49 2.63 -8.54
CA GLY A 84 -8.57 3.68 -8.97
C GLY A 84 -7.50 3.96 -7.91
N ASP A 85 -7.90 4.17 -6.66
CA ASP A 85 -6.98 4.41 -5.55
C ASP A 85 -6.03 3.23 -5.32
N ALA A 86 -6.54 2.00 -5.37
CA ALA A 86 -5.71 0.79 -5.26
C ALA A 86 -4.70 0.68 -6.42
N MET A 87 -5.09 1.05 -7.64
CA MET A 87 -4.21 1.03 -8.81
C MET A 87 -3.09 2.06 -8.68
N VAL A 88 -3.40 3.27 -8.22
CA VAL A 88 -2.40 4.31 -7.96
C VAL A 88 -1.41 3.86 -6.89
N GLN A 89 -1.89 3.20 -5.82
CA GLN A 89 -1.02 2.67 -4.77
C GLN A 89 -0.06 1.58 -5.27
N ILE A 90 -0.49 0.72 -6.18
CA ILE A 90 0.41 -0.28 -6.81
C ILE A 90 1.39 0.43 -7.75
N GLY A 91 0.90 1.40 -8.53
CA GLY A 91 1.70 2.14 -9.51
C GLY A 91 2.85 2.91 -8.87
N GLN A 92 2.57 3.62 -7.78
CA GLN A 92 3.57 4.40 -7.03
C GLN A 92 4.68 3.55 -6.39
N LYS A 93 4.62 2.21 -6.45
CA LYS A 93 5.72 1.31 -6.06
C LYS A 93 6.73 1.05 -7.18
N ASP A 94 6.45 1.51 -8.39
CA ASP A 94 7.36 1.49 -9.55
C ASP A 94 8.02 0.13 -9.82
N LEU A 95 7.21 -0.94 -9.77
CA LEU A 95 7.68 -2.31 -9.99
C LEU A 95 6.79 -3.08 -10.96
N LEU A 96 5.48 -3.10 -10.70
CA LEU A 96 4.54 -3.93 -11.45
C LEU A 96 3.87 -3.19 -12.61
N LEU A 97 3.73 -1.87 -12.48
CA LEU A 97 2.99 -1.03 -13.42
C LEU A 97 3.94 0.02 -14.00
N ASP A 98 3.94 0.11 -15.32
CA ASP A 98 4.57 1.20 -16.07
C ASP A 98 3.49 2.27 -16.30
N MET A 99 3.77 3.48 -15.84
CA MET A 99 2.79 4.56 -15.66
C MET A 99 3.08 5.72 -16.61
N GLN A 100 2.03 6.30 -17.19
CA GLN A 100 2.10 7.53 -17.97
C GLN A 100 1.10 8.57 -17.45
N GLY A 101 1.54 9.84 -17.39
CA GLY A 101 0.78 10.97 -16.86
C GLY A 101 1.08 11.26 -15.38
N ASN A 102 0.24 12.08 -14.73
CA ASN A 102 0.43 12.45 -13.33
C ASN A 102 -0.26 11.44 -12.38
N TRP A 103 0.53 10.58 -11.75
CA TRP A 103 0.10 9.56 -10.78
C TRP A 103 0.16 10.02 -9.32
N GLY A 104 0.31 11.33 -9.09
CA GLY A 104 0.46 11.91 -7.76
C GLY A 104 1.90 11.82 -7.27
N ASN A 105 2.15 12.33 -6.06
CA ASN A 105 3.49 12.37 -5.49
C ASN A 105 3.46 11.90 -4.03
N ILE A 106 4.21 10.83 -3.75
CA ILE A 106 4.28 10.21 -2.42
C ILE A 106 4.92 11.12 -1.37
N TYR A 107 5.76 12.07 -1.78
CA TYR A 107 6.47 12.99 -0.89
C TYR A 107 5.59 14.17 -0.50
N THR A 108 4.91 14.80 -1.46
CA THR A 108 4.05 15.97 -1.18
C THR A 108 2.68 15.56 -0.63
N GLY A 109 2.20 14.37 -1.01
CA GLY A 109 0.84 13.88 -0.76
C GLY A 109 -0.15 14.31 -1.85
N ASP A 110 0.32 14.83 -2.97
CA ASP A 110 -0.54 15.24 -4.08
C ASP A 110 -1.23 14.02 -4.71
N LYS A 111 -2.53 14.18 -4.95
CA LYS A 111 -3.36 13.15 -5.56
C LYS A 111 -3.00 12.97 -7.04
N SER A 112 -3.23 11.77 -7.55
CA SER A 112 -3.15 11.50 -8.99
C SER A 112 -4.18 12.34 -9.77
N ALA A 113 -3.90 12.57 -11.04
CA ALA A 113 -4.90 13.08 -11.96
C ALA A 113 -6.05 12.07 -12.11
N ALA A 114 -7.20 12.54 -12.61
CA ALA A 114 -8.35 11.68 -12.84
C ALA A 114 -8.01 10.55 -13.82
N ALA A 115 -8.62 9.37 -13.63
CA ALA A 115 -8.36 8.14 -14.38
C ALA A 115 -8.46 8.26 -15.91
N ARG A 116 -9.13 9.30 -16.43
CA ARG A 116 -9.22 9.60 -17.87
C ARG A 116 -7.93 10.21 -18.47
N TYR A 117 -7.05 10.77 -17.64
CA TYR A 117 -5.82 11.46 -18.07
C TYR A 117 -4.55 10.63 -17.89
N ILE A 118 -4.61 9.58 -17.08
CA ILE A 118 -3.47 8.70 -16.81
C ILE A 118 -3.62 7.36 -17.54
N GLU A 119 -2.48 6.76 -17.86
CA GLU A 119 -2.40 5.49 -18.58
C GLU A 119 -1.43 4.54 -17.89
N VAL A 120 -1.64 3.25 -18.10
CA VAL A 120 -0.87 2.19 -17.45
C VAL A 120 -0.71 0.98 -18.35
N ARG A 121 0.39 0.25 -18.17
CA ARG A 121 0.57 -1.12 -18.64
C ARG A 121 1.35 -1.94 -17.63
N LEU A 122 1.37 -3.26 -17.81
CA LEU A 122 2.24 -4.13 -17.02
C LEU A 122 3.70 -3.94 -17.42
N THR A 123 4.61 -3.90 -16.45
CA THR A 123 6.05 -3.97 -16.71
C THR A 123 6.44 -5.36 -17.22
N GLN A 124 7.59 -5.47 -17.88
CA GLN A 124 8.14 -6.77 -18.27
C GLN A 124 8.35 -7.67 -17.05
N PHE A 125 8.83 -7.09 -15.95
CA PHE A 125 8.96 -7.79 -14.67
C PHE A 125 7.63 -8.40 -14.21
N ALA A 126 6.53 -7.64 -14.24
CA ALA A 126 5.22 -8.14 -13.83
C ALA A 126 4.77 -9.33 -14.69
N LEU A 127 4.94 -9.24 -16.01
CA LEU A 127 4.57 -10.30 -16.95
C LEU A 127 5.28 -11.62 -16.63
N ASP A 128 6.58 -11.55 -16.34
CA ASP A 128 7.42 -12.73 -16.10
C ASP A 128 7.26 -13.30 -14.68
N VAL A 129 7.00 -12.45 -13.69
CA VAL A 129 7.03 -12.82 -12.26
C VAL A 129 5.66 -13.13 -11.68
N VAL A 130 4.60 -12.43 -12.11
CA VAL A 130 3.29 -12.47 -11.45
C VAL A 130 2.37 -13.55 -12.02
N PHE A 131 2.48 -13.85 -13.31
CA PHE A 131 1.47 -14.65 -14.02
C PHE A 131 2.00 -16.01 -14.49
N ASN A 132 1.18 -17.04 -14.36
CA ASN A 132 1.38 -18.34 -15.02
C ASN A 132 0.06 -19.12 -15.09
N SER A 133 -0.60 -19.08 -16.25
CA SER A 133 -1.93 -19.68 -16.44
C SER A 133 -1.99 -21.19 -16.22
N LYS A 134 -0.87 -21.91 -16.34
CA LYS A 134 -0.82 -23.38 -16.20
C LYS A 134 -0.94 -23.84 -14.75
N ILE A 135 -0.56 -23.00 -13.80
CA ILE A 135 -0.54 -23.32 -12.35
C ILE A 135 -1.44 -22.40 -11.54
N THR A 136 -2.06 -21.40 -12.17
CA THR A 136 -3.07 -20.56 -11.54
C THR A 136 -4.32 -21.38 -11.26
N GLU A 137 -4.76 -21.38 -10.00
CA GLU A 137 -6.08 -21.87 -9.60
C GLU A 137 -7.12 -20.77 -9.82
N TRP A 138 -8.27 -21.16 -10.38
CA TRP A 138 -9.30 -20.25 -10.86
C TRP A 138 -10.61 -20.45 -10.11
N ASN A 139 -11.21 -19.34 -9.70
CA ASN A 139 -12.56 -19.25 -9.18
C ASN A 139 -13.49 -18.61 -10.21
N SER A 140 -14.79 -18.86 -10.10
CA SER A 140 -15.78 -18.09 -10.86
C SER A 140 -15.83 -16.65 -10.34
N SER A 141 -16.07 -15.68 -11.24
CA SER A 141 -16.37 -14.30 -10.85
C SER A 141 -17.67 -14.22 -10.04
N TYR A 142 -17.90 -13.09 -9.36
CA TYR A 142 -19.09 -12.89 -8.52
C TYR A 142 -20.42 -13.01 -9.29
N ASP A 143 -20.41 -12.74 -10.60
CA ASP A 143 -21.57 -12.87 -11.50
C ASP A 143 -21.57 -14.19 -12.30
N GLY A 144 -20.57 -15.06 -12.08
CA GLY A 144 -20.41 -16.35 -12.74
C GLY A 144 -20.03 -16.30 -14.23
N ARG A 145 -19.81 -15.12 -14.81
CA ARG A 145 -19.55 -14.95 -16.25
C ARG A 145 -18.08 -15.09 -16.63
N GLY A 146 -17.18 -14.81 -15.69
CA GLY A 146 -15.73 -14.86 -15.88
C GLY A 146 -15.06 -15.81 -14.90
N LYS A 147 -13.73 -15.94 -15.05
CA LYS A 147 -12.88 -16.64 -14.08
C LYS A 147 -11.88 -15.64 -13.52
N GLU A 148 -11.64 -15.70 -12.22
CA GLU A 148 -10.61 -14.91 -11.55
C GLU A 148 -9.62 -15.81 -10.82
N PRO A 149 -8.34 -15.41 -10.69
CA PRO A 149 -7.37 -16.19 -9.94
C PRO A 149 -7.68 -16.15 -8.45
N GLN A 150 -7.65 -17.31 -7.79
CA GLN A 150 -7.71 -17.35 -6.31
C GLN A 150 -6.48 -16.65 -5.72
N THR A 151 -5.29 -16.99 -6.24
CA THR A 151 -4.02 -16.29 -5.99
C THR A 151 -3.23 -16.21 -7.29
N LEU A 152 -2.33 -15.23 -7.38
CA LEU A 152 -1.36 -15.18 -8.48
C LEU A 152 -0.13 -16.04 -8.14
N PRO A 153 0.43 -16.82 -9.09
CA PRO A 153 1.58 -17.67 -8.84
C PRO A 153 2.88 -16.84 -8.91
N VAL A 154 3.03 -15.94 -7.95
CA VAL A 154 4.10 -14.94 -7.90
C VAL A 154 5.44 -15.61 -7.57
N LYS A 155 6.45 -15.36 -8.41
CA LYS A 155 7.81 -15.96 -8.28
C LYS A 155 8.78 -15.14 -7.41
N PHE A 156 8.33 -14.01 -6.88
CA PHE A 156 9.11 -13.06 -6.09
C PHE A 156 8.31 -12.63 -4.85
N PRO A 157 8.92 -12.39 -3.68
CA PRO A 157 8.19 -12.05 -2.45
C PRO A 157 7.56 -10.64 -2.48
N LEU A 158 6.45 -10.48 -3.22
CA LEU A 158 5.74 -9.21 -3.40
C LEU A 158 5.22 -8.60 -2.09
N LEU A 159 4.84 -9.45 -1.13
CA LEU A 159 4.39 -9.01 0.19
C LEU A 159 5.46 -8.19 0.92
N LEU A 160 6.72 -8.59 0.82
CA LEU A 160 7.82 -7.94 1.55
C LEU A 160 8.35 -6.71 0.82
N ILE A 161 8.43 -6.73 -0.52
CA ILE A 161 8.89 -5.57 -1.30
C ILE A 161 7.92 -4.38 -1.20
N HIS A 162 6.62 -4.63 -1.26
CA HIS A 162 5.63 -3.55 -1.19
C HIS A 162 5.25 -3.17 0.24
N GLY A 163 5.39 -4.11 1.17
CA GLY A 163 4.75 -4.05 2.47
C GLY A 163 3.22 -4.10 2.35
N VAL A 164 2.55 -4.11 3.50
CA VAL A 164 1.08 -4.01 3.53
C VAL A 164 0.64 -3.30 4.80
N GLU A 165 -0.45 -2.56 4.70
CA GLU A 165 -1.18 -2.07 5.86
C GLU A 165 -2.65 -2.45 5.68
N GLY A 166 -3.22 -3.08 6.70
CA GLY A 166 -4.57 -3.60 6.67
C GLY A 166 -5.21 -3.49 8.05
N ILE A 167 -6.40 -2.92 8.10
CA ILE A 167 -7.22 -2.87 9.30
C ILE A 167 -8.51 -3.62 8.99
N ALA A 168 -8.78 -4.68 9.75
CA ALA A 168 -9.98 -5.46 9.64
C ALA A 168 -10.75 -5.42 10.97
N VAL A 169 -11.81 -6.21 11.08
CA VAL A 169 -12.60 -6.30 12.32
C VAL A 169 -11.76 -7.04 13.38
N GLY A 170 -11.37 -6.33 14.44
CA GLY A 170 -10.63 -6.90 15.58
C GLY A 170 -9.15 -7.20 15.33
N LEU A 171 -8.62 -6.95 14.12
CA LEU A 171 -7.22 -7.21 13.78
C LEU A 171 -6.63 -6.12 12.89
N SER A 172 -5.31 -5.94 13.01
CA SER A 172 -4.53 -5.08 12.14
C SER A 172 -3.25 -5.79 11.73
N THR A 173 -2.81 -5.52 10.51
CA THR A 173 -1.55 -6.00 9.95
C THR A 173 -0.76 -4.83 9.40
N LYS A 174 0.54 -4.83 9.69
CA LYS A 174 1.50 -3.88 9.14
C LYS A 174 2.80 -4.59 8.84
N ILE A 175 3.08 -4.76 7.55
CA ILE A 175 4.33 -5.31 7.03
C ILE A 175 5.05 -4.17 6.32
N LEU A 176 6.33 -3.99 6.64
CA LEU A 176 7.12 -2.90 6.10
C LEU A 176 7.84 -3.34 4.82
N PRO A 177 8.06 -2.43 3.86
CA PRO A 177 8.77 -2.71 2.63
C PRO A 177 10.23 -3.11 2.90
N HIS A 178 10.83 -3.88 1.99
CA HIS A 178 12.21 -4.37 2.05
C HIS A 178 12.90 -4.15 0.71
N ASN A 179 14.23 -4.20 0.70
CA ASN A 179 15.01 -3.99 -0.51
C ASN A 179 14.90 -5.17 -1.49
N PHE A 180 14.79 -4.88 -2.78
CA PHE A 180 14.66 -5.89 -3.83
C PHE A 180 15.83 -6.89 -3.86
N ASN A 181 17.07 -6.41 -3.81
CA ASN A 181 18.26 -7.27 -3.91
C ASN A 181 18.46 -8.09 -2.63
N GLU A 182 18.21 -7.48 -1.46
CA GLU A 182 18.30 -8.19 -0.18
C GLU A 182 17.28 -9.32 -0.09
N LEU A 183 16.09 -9.15 -0.67
CA LEU A 183 15.09 -10.21 -0.73
C LEU A 183 15.54 -11.40 -1.59
N ILE A 184 16.22 -11.16 -2.72
CA ILE A 184 16.79 -12.22 -3.55
C ILE A 184 17.88 -12.98 -2.76
N ASP A 185 18.81 -12.25 -2.16
CA ASP A 185 19.88 -12.85 -1.35
C ASP A 185 19.32 -13.63 -0.15
N ALA A 186 18.27 -13.11 0.47
CA ALA A 186 17.55 -13.76 1.56
C ALA A 186 16.87 -15.05 1.09
N SER A 187 16.17 -15.03 -0.06
CA SER A 187 15.56 -16.22 -0.65
C SER A 187 16.61 -17.31 -0.95
N ILE A 188 17.76 -16.94 -1.50
CA ILE A 188 18.87 -17.88 -1.75
C ILE A 188 19.39 -18.47 -0.42
N LYS A 189 19.56 -17.65 0.62
CA LYS A 189 19.99 -18.12 1.95
C LYS A 189 18.99 -19.10 2.56
N VAL A 190 17.69 -18.81 2.47
CA VAL A 190 16.63 -19.72 2.96
C VAL A 190 16.72 -21.08 2.27
N LEU A 191 16.90 -21.11 0.95
CA LEU A 191 17.06 -22.37 0.19
C LEU A 191 18.31 -23.15 0.60
N LYS A 192 19.35 -22.48 1.09
CA LYS A 192 20.56 -23.10 1.65
C LYS A 192 20.43 -23.47 3.14
N GLY A 193 19.25 -23.33 3.73
CA GLY A 193 19.01 -23.61 5.15
C GLY A 193 19.56 -22.55 6.11
N VAL A 194 19.94 -21.38 5.61
CA VAL A 194 20.47 -20.26 6.42
C VAL A 194 19.36 -19.24 6.67
N LYS A 195 19.08 -18.92 7.94
CA LYS A 195 18.12 -17.85 8.29
C LYS A 195 18.71 -16.49 7.92
N PRO A 196 18.16 -15.75 6.94
CA PRO A 196 18.67 -14.42 6.60
C PRO A 196 18.24 -13.40 7.67
N ARG A 197 19.06 -12.37 7.83
CA ARG A 197 18.72 -11.16 8.60
C ARG A 197 18.55 -10.03 7.59
N ILE A 198 17.32 -9.59 7.40
CA ILE A 198 16.95 -8.48 6.53
C ILE A 198 16.20 -7.44 7.36
N TYR A 199 16.26 -6.19 6.90
CA TYR A 199 15.60 -5.08 7.55
C TYR A 199 14.70 -4.34 6.56
N PRO A 200 13.66 -3.65 7.05
CA PRO A 200 12.85 -2.80 6.20
C PRO A 200 13.67 -1.73 5.47
N ASP A 201 13.29 -1.48 4.23
CA ASP A 201 13.87 -0.44 3.37
C ASP A 201 12.74 0.42 2.81
N PHE A 202 12.86 1.74 2.99
CA PHE A 202 11.76 2.67 2.75
C PHE A 202 12.03 3.50 1.50
N ILE A 203 11.03 3.58 0.60
CA ILE A 203 11.10 4.41 -0.61
C ILE A 203 11.37 5.89 -0.32
N THR A 204 11.01 6.38 0.88
CA THR A 204 11.24 7.76 1.30
C THR A 204 12.66 8.02 1.85
N GLY A 205 13.48 6.96 1.94
CA GLY A 205 14.78 6.98 2.59
C GLY A 205 14.66 7.23 4.10
N GLY A 206 15.53 8.09 4.60
CA GLY A 206 15.65 8.44 6.01
C GLY A 206 16.64 7.53 6.73
N THR A 207 16.71 7.71 8.05
CA THR A 207 17.52 6.86 8.93
C THR A 207 16.60 6.08 9.86
N ALA A 208 16.77 4.76 9.89
CA ALA A 208 15.93 3.86 10.68
C ALA A 208 16.74 3.17 11.79
N ASP A 209 16.14 3.11 12.98
CA ASP A 209 16.64 2.33 14.12
C ASP A 209 15.78 1.07 14.29
N PHE A 210 16.43 -0.09 14.10
CA PHE A 210 15.82 -1.41 14.15
C PHE A 210 16.07 -2.17 15.47
N SER A 211 16.62 -1.51 16.49
CA SER A 211 16.96 -2.15 17.77
C SER A 211 15.76 -2.86 18.41
N ASP A 212 14.57 -2.25 18.31
CA ASP A 212 13.32 -2.78 18.84
C ASP A 212 12.45 -3.49 17.78
N TYR A 213 12.97 -3.81 16.58
CA TYR A 213 12.15 -4.31 15.47
C TYR A 213 11.54 -5.70 15.75
N ASN A 214 12.23 -6.54 16.52
CA ASN A 214 11.77 -7.88 16.91
C ASN A 214 11.31 -8.76 15.72
N ASP A 215 12.05 -8.74 14.60
CA ASP A 215 11.72 -9.46 13.36
C ASP A 215 10.27 -9.23 12.88
N GLY A 216 9.69 -8.05 13.14
CA GLY A 216 8.31 -7.71 12.76
C GLY A 216 7.22 -8.37 13.62
N LYS A 217 7.57 -9.03 14.73
CA LYS A 217 6.60 -9.61 15.66
C LYS A 217 5.80 -8.54 16.39
N ARG A 218 4.62 -8.92 16.88
CA ARG A 218 3.75 -8.06 17.69
C ARG A 218 4.55 -7.43 18.84
N GLY A 219 4.46 -6.10 18.96
CA GLY A 219 5.19 -5.32 19.96
C GLY A 219 6.51 -4.72 19.47
N GLY A 220 7.02 -5.15 18.31
CA GLY A 220 8.17 -4.54 17.66
C GLY A 220 7.92 -3.09 17.24
N LYS A 221 8.97 -2.27 17.25
CA LYS A 221 8.92 -0.85 16.90
C LYS A 221 10.15 -0.46 16.09
N ILE A 222 9.96 0.48 15.16
CA ILE A 222 11.04 1.11 14.40
C ILE A 222 10.89 2.61 14.53
N ARG A 223 12.01 3.31 14.69
CA ARG A 223 12.05 4.78 14.60
C ARG A 223 12.68 5.16 13.28
N VAL A 224 11.93 5.88 12.44
CA VAL A 224 12.43 6.44 11.19
C VAL A 224 12.55 7.95 11.35
N ARG A 225 13.70 8.51 10.98
CA ARG A 225 14.01 9.94 11.08
C ARG A 225 14.28 10.52 9.71
N ALA A 226 13.93 11.79 9.55
CA ALA A 226 14.28 12.59 8.39
C ALA A 226 15.80 12.73 8.30
N LYS A 227 16.34 12.85 7.09
CA LYS A 227 17.75 13.16 6.89
C LYS A 227 17.92 14.66 6.73
N ILE A 228 18.64 15.25 7.68
CA ILE A 228 18.82 16.69 7.81
C ILE A 228 20.30 17.01 7.62
N HIS A 229 20.58 17.93 6.72
CA HIS A 229 21.91 18.45 6.45
C HIS A 229 21.97 19.93 6.81
N GLN A 230 23.08 20.37 7.37
CA GLN A 230 23.34 21.80 7.53
C GLN A 230 23.78 22.36 6.18
N ASN A 231 22.98 23.26 5.60
CA ASN A 231 23.35 23.96 4.36
C ASN A 231 24.27 25.14 4.70
N ASP A 232 23.85 25.95 5.66
CA ASP A 232 24.56 27.17 6.11
C ASP A 232 24.46 27.34 7.63
N LYS A 233 25.08 28.39 8.19
CA LYS A 233 25.01 28.70 9.63
C LYS A 233 23.59 28.90 10.16
N THR A 234 22.65 29.26 9.30
CA THR A 234 21.25 29.56 9.68
C THR A 234 20.23 28.71 8.93
N THR A 235 20.64 27.76 8.10
CA THR A 235 19.73 27.03 7.21
C THR A 235 19.99 25.53 7.27
N LEU A 236 18.94 24.78 7.62
CA LEU A 236 18.91 23.32 7.56
C LEU A 236 18.17 22.88 6.31
N LYS A 237 18.68 21.84 5.65
CA LYS A 237 18.10 21.22 4.46
C LYS A 237 17.65 19.80 4.80
N ILE A 238 16.35 19.53 4.66
CA ILE A 238 15.79 18.18 4.79
C ILE A 238 15.72 17.58 3.39
N THR A 239 16.32 16.40 3.23
CA THR A 239 16.48 15.72 1.92
C THR A 239 15.75 14.39 1.82
N GLU A 240 15.39 13.79 2.96
CA GLU A 240 14.68 12.51 3.01
C GLU A 240 13.63 12.57 4.13
N LEU A 241 12.48 11.94 3.90
CA LEU A 241 11.33 11.99 4.82
C LEU A 241 11.19 10.69 5.61
N PRO A 242 10.72 10.76 6.87
CA PRO A 242 10.27 9.57 7.58
C PRO A 242 9.19 8.82 6.80
N PHE A 243 9.24 7.49 6.84
CA PHE A 243 8.24 6.65 6.19
C PHE A 243 6.82 7.02 6.66
N THR A 244 5.85 7.07 5.74
CA THR A 244 4.45 7.51 5.94
C THR A 244 4.22 9.02 6.14
N THR A 245 5.27 9.86 6.10
CA THR A 245 5.13 11.32 6.23
C THR A 245 5.27 12.03 4.88
N THR A 246 4.52 13.11 4.72
CA THR A 246 4.62 14.02 3.57
C THR A 246 5.30 15.33 3.94
N THR A 247 5.82 16.07 2.95
CA THR A 247 6.40 17.42 3.16
C THR A 247 5.41 18.32 3.88
N THR A 248 4.15 18.36 3.43
CA THR A 248 3.06 19.10 4.05
C THR A 248 2.86 18.73 5.52
N SER A 249 2.84 17.44 5.85
CA SER A 249 2.65 16.96 7.23
C SER A 249 3.84 17.31 8.13
N LEU A 250 5.06 17.21 7.59
CA LEU A 250 6.29 17.52 8.30
C LEU A 250 6.40 19.02 8.57
N ILE A 251 6.13 19.86 7.58
CA ILE A 251 6.10 21.33 7.70
C ILE A 251 5.04 21.75 8.73
N SER A 252 3.84 21.17 8.69
CA SER A 252 2.81 21.43 9.70
C SER A 252 3.28 21.06 11.11
N SER A 253 4.00 19.95 11.26
CA SER A 253 4.58 19.53 12.54
C SER A 253 5.66 20.51 13.04
N ILE A 254 6.53 20.99 12.15
CA ILE A 254 7.57 21.99 12.46
C ILE A 254 6.92 23.29 12.93
N LEU A 255 5.94 23.81 12.19
CA LEU A 255 5.24 25.04 12.55
C LEU A 255 4.53 24.92 13.91
N LYS A 256 3.82 23.81 14.16
CA LYS A 256 3.19 23.54 15.46
C LYS A 256 4.20 23.46 16.61
N ALA A 257 5.41 22.94 16.37
CA ALA A 257 6.46 22.89 17.38
C ALA A 257 7.05 24.29 17.66
N ASN A 258 7.13 25.14 16.62
CA ASN A 258 7.54 26.54 16.73
C ASN A 258 6.51 27.37 17.53
N ASP A 259 5.22 27.21 17.24
CA ASP A 259 4.15 27.93 17.95
C ASP A 259 4.08 27.55 19.43
N LYS A 260 4.44 26.31 19.78
CA LYS A 260 4.56 25.82 21.16
C LYS A 260 5.85 26.25 21.85
N GLY A 261 6.73 26.98 21.17
CA GLY A 261 8.03 27.40 21.69
C GLY A 261 9.05 26.27 21.90
N LYS A 262 8.81 25.08 21.35
CA LYS A 262 9.73 23.94 21.47
C LYS A 262 10.98 24.11 20.60
N ILE A 263 10.79 24.70 19.43
CA ILE A 263 11.86 25.05 18.48
C ILE A 263 11.67 26.52 18.07
N LYS A 264 12.72 27.14 17.53
CA LYS A 264 12.67 28.51 17.02
C LYS A 264 13.04 28.51 15.54
N VAL A 265 12.05 28.74 14.68
CA VAL A 265 12.19 28.74 13.23
C VAL A 265 11.71 30.09 12.69
N LYS A 266 12.49 30.68 11.78
CA LYS A 266 12.17 31.95 11.12
C LYS A 266 11.25 31.74 9.91
N LYS A 267 11.58 30.76 9.06
CA LYS A 267 10.83 30.46 7.83
C LYS A 267 11.08 29.01 7.42
N VAL A 268 10.07 28.39 6.82
CA VAL A 268 10.19 27.09 6.15
C VAL A 268 9.82 27.26 4.68
N GLU A 269 10.61 26.73 3.77
CA GLU A 269 10.39 26.76 2.32
C GLU A 269 10.38 25.32 1.80
N ASP A 270 9.38 24.99 0.98
CA ASP A 270 9.27 23.69 0.31
C ASP A 270 9.60 23.87 -1.17
N ASN A 271 10.74 23.33 -1.59
CA ASN A 271 11.21 23.31 -2.98
C ASN A 271 11.11 21.89 -3.57
N THR A 272 10.32 21.01 -2.96
CA THR A 272 10.20 19.62 -3.37
C THR A 272 9.62 19.52 -4.78
N ALA A 273 10.34 18.80 -5.64
CA ALA A 273 9.90 18.45 -7.00
C ALA A 273 10.07 16.94 -7.21
N GLU A 274 11.03 16.52 -8.03
CA GLU A 274 11.45 15.12 -8.15
C GLU A 274 12.13 14.63 -6.86
N ASN A 275 12.95 15.48 -6.25
CA ASN A 275 13.64 15.21 -5.00
C ASN A 275 13.06 16.07 -3.86
N VAL A 276 13.06 15.52 -2.65
CA VAL A 276 12.63 16.24 -1.44
C VAL A 276 13.64 17.33 -1.11
N GLU A 277 13.15 18.56 -0.98
CA GLU A 277 13.95 19.69 -0.53
C GLU A 277 13.11 20.63 0.33
N ILE A 278 13.30 20.56 1.65
CA ILE A 278 12.70 21.50 2.60
C ILE A 278 13.82 22.30 3.26
N LEU A 279 13.77 23.62 3.11
CA LEU A 279 14.71 24.54 3.74
C LEU A 279 14.09 25.13 5.01
N VAL A 280 14.75 24.92 6.14
CA VAL A 280 14.35 25.44 7.45
C VAL A 280 15.34 26.51 7.86
N ASN A 281 14.88 27.77 7.84
CA ASN A 281 15.67 28.93 8.22
C ASN A 281 15.50 29.22 9.71
N ILE A 282 16.61 29.29 10.42
CA ILE A 282 16.71 29.48 11.87
C ILE A 282 17.11 30.94 12.17
N PRO A 283 16.62 31.55 13.26
CA PRO A 283 17.11 32.87 13.71
C PRO A 283 18.62 32.90 13.99
N ALA A 284 19.24 34.05 13.76
CA ALA A 284 20.65 34.27 14.09
C ALA A 284 20.92 34.06 15.59
N GLY A 285 22.00 33.35 15.92
CA GLY A 285 22.43 33.08 17.31
C GLY A 285 22.00 31.73 17.88
N ILE A 286 21.25 30.90 17.12
CA ILE A 286 20.92 29.52 17.50
C ILE A 286 21.80 28.56 16.69
N SER A 287 22.45 27.61 17.37
CA SER A 287 23.23 26.57 16.68
C SER A 287 22.29 25.57 16.00
N PRO A 288 22.47 25.27 14.70
CA PRO A 288 21.69 24.26 13.99
C PRO A 288 21.75 22.86 14.61
N GLU A 289 22.82 22.53 15.35
CA GLU A 289 22.96 21.25 16.05
C GLU A 289 22.12 21.14 17.33
N LYS A 290 21.68 22.28 17.88
CA LYS A 290 20.87 22.33 19.12
C LYS A 290 19.36 22.34 18.82
N LEU A 291 18.97 22.38 17.55
CA LEU A 291 17.58 22.44 17.09
C LEU A 291 17.09 21.05 16.67
#